data_AF-A0A257Y8I3-F1
#
_entry.id   AF-A0A257Y8I3-F1
#
_cell.length_a   1.000
_cell.length_b   1.000
_cell.length_c   1.000
_cell.angle_alpha   90.00
_cell.angle_beta   90.00
_cell.angle_gamma   90.00
#
_symmetry.space_group_name_H-M   'P 1'
#
loop_
_entity.id
_entity.type
_entity.pdbx_description
1 polymer ?
#
loop_
_entity_poly.entity_id
_entity_poly.type
_entity_poly.pdbx_seq_one_letter_code
_entity_poly.pdbx_strand_id
1 'polypeptide(L)'
;DEEEGDFKGNEKSFDKVKEAIATNPKTITLSCGQLTTGVTIKEWSAVLMLTDIKTPAQYMQAAFRAQNPFRFTENGEFKAKKSAYLFDFAPTRVLEIYEKFANGLNPKTVNGEETEAERKNNIKELLNYFPVISEDVNGKMVELDAEKVLTFPNALAATEIVQARFMTNLLFNDNIKGVFHFPKEVEEILDKMDKETGKRAVKDDRKLDLDDARKVEVGKQTKINENTSVILGEKIYAANIERLVDNAVNYETPDETLESLPSSVDAVAEPLIAKYKETYKLTQAEAEQVKQEIGEKIRLATTEYESSEIKDAEQLKQNLTAIIEHDFVQAKVEQQETKAVETVQKSKEEEVREHLRAFTRTIPMFVMANASRDVITIDNFDEQINDEDFIDLTNITKEEFHKLRDGFDYTDDNGERQHFDGVFHKYKFNASIAEFVAEKKKRANYFETDEDIFELIPN
;
A
#
# COMPACT_ATOMS: atom_id res chain seq x y z
N ASP A 1 11.93 14.50 -12.55
CA ASP A 1 10.78 15.15 -13.22
C ASP A 1 9.50 15.19 -12.39
N GLU A 2 8.94 14.06 -11.90
CA GLU A 2 7.83 14.10 -10.92
C GLU A 2 8.21 14.95 -9.70
N GLU A 3 9.45 14.83 -9.22
CA GLU A 3 9.97 15.64 -8.11
C GLU A 3 10.05 17.15 -8.42
N GLU A 4 10.16 17.56 -9.70
CA GLU A 4 10.38 18.96 -10.09
C GLU A 4 9.07 19.71 -10.38
N GLY A 5 8.10 19.02 -10.99
CA GLY A 5 6.71 19.46 -11.06
C GLY A 5 6.06 19.52 -9.67
N ASP A 6 6.36 18.52 -8.81
CA ASP A 6 6.02 18.56 -7.40
C ASP A 6 6.73 19.76 -6.73
N PHE A 7 7.99 20.09 -7.07
CA PHE A 7 8.70 21.25 -6.52
C PHE A 7 8.02 22.60 -6.83
N LYS A 8 7.68 22.89 -8.10
CA LYS A 8 7.00 24.16 -8.47
C LYS A 8 5.57 24.23 -7.92
N GLY A 9 4.85 23.11 -7.90
CA GLY A 9 3.56 23.01 -7.21
C GLY A 9 3.70 23.27 -5.70
N ASN A 10 4.77 22.75 -5.10
CA ASN A 10 5.08 22.88 -3.69
C ASN A 10 5.51 24.29 -3.31
N GLU A 11 6.20 25.04 -4.17
CA GLU A 11 6.55 26.45 -3.92
C GLU A 11 5.29 27.33 -3.83
N LYS A 12 4.38 27.22 -4.80
CA LYS A 12 3.10 27.95 -4.76
C LYS A 12 2.24 27.56 -3.56
N SER A 13 2.21 26.27 -3.21
CA SER A 13 1.46 25.79 -2.05
C SER A 13 2.12 26.19 -0.73
N PHE A 14 3.45 26.26 -0.69
CA PHE A 14 4.22 26.73 0.46
C PHE A 14 3.87 28.18 0.77
N ASP A 15 3.88 29.06 -0.23
CA ASP A 15 3.58 30.48 -0.06
C ASP A 15 2.16 30.70 0.47
N LYS A 16 1.17 29.98 -0.08
CA LYS A 16 -0.22 30.02 0.41
C LYS A 16 -0.34 29.62 1.88
N VAL A 17 0.37 28.57 2.29
CA VAL A 17 0.37 28.12 3.69
C VAL A 17 1.02 29.16 4.60
N LYS A 18 2.15 29.73 4.18
CA LYS A 18 2.85 30.78 4.93
C LYS A 18 2.00 32.03 5.10
N GLU A 19 1.31 32.46 4.05
CA GLU A 19 0.37 33.59 4.12
C GLU A 19 -0.80 33.31 5.07
N ALA A 20 -1.40 32.11 4.98
CA ALA A 20 -2.49 31.70 5.86
C ALA A 20 -2.06 31.69 7.34
N ILE A 21 -0.85 31.18 7.63
CA ILE A 21 -0.29 31.17 8.99
C ILE A 21 -0.01 32.58 9.50
N ALA A 22 0.47 33.48 8.65
CA ALA A 22 0.75 34.86 9.04
C ALA A 22 -0.52 35.67 9.36
N THR A 23 -1.63 35.34 8.71
CA THR A 23 -2.89 36.10 8.80
C THR A 23 -3.90 35.51 9.79
N ASN A 24 -3.74 34.25 10.19
CA ASN A 24 -4.69 33.55 11.06
C ASN A 24 -4.03 33.02 12.34
N PRO A 25 -4.71 33.10 13.50
CA PRO A 25 -4.17 32.60 14.76
C PRO A 25 -4.08 31.06 14.81
N LYS A 26 -4.87 30.36 14.00
CA LYS A 26 -4.88 28.89 13.88
C LYS A 26 -5.13 28.50 12.43
N THR A 27 -4.43 27.48 11.97
CA THR A 27 -4.53 26.98 10.59
C THR A 27 -4.54 25.46 10.58
N ILE A 28 -5.28 24.88 9.63
CA ILE A 28 -5.18 23.47 9.25
C ILE A 28 -4.81 23.44 7.77
N THR A 29 -3.74 22.74 7.41
CA THR A 29 -3.35 22.51 6.02
C THR A 29 -3.70 21.08 5.64
N LEU A 30 -4.53 20.92 4.60
CA LEU A 30 -4.84 19.62 4.01
C LEU A 30 -4.12 19.52 2.66
N SER A 31 -3.38 18.45 2.44
CA SER A 31 -2.65 18.23 1.19
C SER A 31 -2.73 16.78 0.73
N CYS A 32 -2.83 16.58 -0.58
CA CYS A 32 -2.81 15.28 -1.25
C CYS A 32 -1.66 15.29 -2.26
N GLY A 33 -0.49 14.79 -1.88
CA GLY A 33 0.71 14.72 -2.73
C GLY A 33 1.63 15.94 -2.64
N GLN A 34 1.09 17.16 -2.53
CA GLN A 34 1.91 18.37 -2.38
C GLN A 34 2.44 18.56 -0.95
N LEU A 35 3.52 19.32 -0.79
CA LEU A 35 4.22 19.59 0.47
C LEU A 35 4.76 18.33 1.16
N THR A 36 4.81 17.21 0.43
CA THR A 36 5.26 15.90 0.93
C THR A 36 6.73 15.62 0.61
N THR A 37 7.34 16.40 -0.30
CA THR A 37 8.76 16.34 -0.69
C THR A 37 9.33 17.75 -0.87
N GLY A 38 10.65 17.92 -0.75
CA GLY A 38 11.37 19.17 -1.13
C GLY A 38 11.14 20.43 -0.28
N VAL A 39 10.02 20.57 0.43
CA VAL A 39 9.65 21.77 1.21
C VAL A 39 9.26 21.41 2.65
N THR A 40 9.49 22.34 3.57
CA THR A 40 9.21 22.16 5.01
C THR A 40 8.61 23.42 5.62
N ILE A 41 7.39 23.31 6.16
CA ILE A 41 6.74 24.35 6.96
C ILE A 41 7.10 24.15 8.43
N LYS A 42 8.03 24.97 8.94
CA LYS A 42 8.60 24.79 10.30
C LYS A 42 7.56 25.07 11.40
N GLU A 43 6.58 25.90 11.08
CA GLU A 43 5.47 26.32 11.95
C GLU A 43 4.54 25.16 12.33
N TRP A 44 4.46 24.10 11.52
CA TRP A 44 3.57 22.97 11.81
C TRP A 44 3.95 22.32 13.14
N SER A 45 2.95 22.22 14.03
CA SER A 45 3.07 21.64 15.36
C SER A 45 2.44 20.25 15.47
N ALA A 46 1.66 19.84 14.47
CA ALA A 46 1.04 18.52 14.43
C ALA A 46 0.95 17.98 13.00
N VAL A 47 0.91 16.66 12.87
CA VAL A 47 0.57 15.92 11.64
C VAL A 47 -0.67 15.06 11.91
N LEU A 48 -1.64 15.10 11.00
CA LEU A 48 -2.76 14.16 10.97
C LEU A 48 -2.51 13.16 9.84
N MET A 49 -2.32 11.89 10.19
CA MET A 49 -2.16 10.80 9.23
C MET A 49 -3.54 10.30 8.79
N LEU A 50 -3.97 10.75 7.61
CA LEU A 50 -5.25 10.38 6.99
C LEU A 50 -5.09 9.43 5.80
N THR A 51 -3.86 9.11 5.42
CA THR A 51 -3.52 8.22 4.30
C THR A 51 -3.15 6.83 4.79
N ASP A 52 -3.29 5.82 3.93
CA ASP A 52 -2.89 4.44 4.23
C ASP A 52 -1.40 4.17 3.98
N ILE A 53 -0.53 4.90 4.69
CA ILE A 53 0.93 4.76 4.54
C ILE A 53 1.40 3.44 5.15
N LYS A 54 1.98 2.56 4.32
CA LYS A 54 2.37 1.20 4.75
C LYS A 54 3.84 1.06 5.11
N THR A 55 4.70 1.94 4.60
CA THR A 55 6.15 1.81 4.81
C THR A 55 6.59 2.65 6.02
N PRO A 56 7.42 2.10 6.93
CA PRO A 56 7.95 2.86 8.06
C PRO A 56 8.71 4.12 7.64
N ALA A 57 9.46 4.06 6.55
CA ALA A 57 10.25 5.18 6.05
C ALA A 57 9.37 6.38 5.66
N GLN A 58 8.34 6.17 4.83
CA GLN A 58 7.42 7.23 4.42
C GLN A 58 6.63 7.76 5.62
N TYR A 59 6.22 6.89 6.53
CA TYR A 59 5.47 7.27 7.72
C TYR A 59 6.30 8.20 8.63
N MET A 60 7.53 7.80 8.95
CA MET A 60 8.42 8.60 9.79
C MET A 60 8.83 9.90 9.09
N GLN A 61 9.09 9.86 7.77
CA GLN A 61 9.40 11.06 7.00
C GLN A 61 8.24 12.08 7.05
N ALA A 62 6.99 11.62 6.90
CA ALA A 62 5.83 12.47 7.00
C ALA A 62 5.63 12.99 8.45
N ALA A 63 5.77 12.12 9.45
CA ALA A 63 5.60 12.46 10.86
C ALA A 63 6.64 13.50 11.34
N PHE A 64 7.90 13.36 10.93
CA PHE A 64 9.00 14.22 11.36
C PHE A 64 8.93 15.64 10.80
N ARG A 65 8.05 15.91 9.82
CA ARG A 65 7.81 17.27 9.31
C ARG A 65 7.41 18.25 10.42
N ALA A 66 6.55 17.83 11.35
CA ALA A 66 6.16 18.66 12.49
C ALA A 66 7.26 18.78 13.56
N GLN A 67 8.32 17.97 13.54
CA GLN A 67 9.41 18.05 14.52
C GLN A 67 10.44 19.14 14.20
N ASN A 68 10.37 19.75 13.01
CA ASN A 68 11.31 20.79 12.61
C ASN A 68 11.35 21.95 13.63
N PRO A 69 12.54 22.35 14.13
CA PRO A 69 12.64 23.43 15.09
C PRO A 69 12.07 24.74 14.55
N PHE A 70 11.25 25.41 15.35
CA PHE A 70 10.68 26.71 15.00
C PHE A 70 10.73 27.65 16.21
N ARG A 71 11.20 28.87 15.96
CA ARG A 71 11.28 29.95 16.95
C ARG A 71 10.31 31.05 16.54
N PHE A 72 9.58 31.57 17.52
CA PHE A 72 8.60 32.63 17.30
C PHE A 72 8.63 33.61 18.46
N THR A 73 8.09 34.81 18.23
CA THR A 73 7.95 35.82 19.28
C THR A 73 6.50 35.88 19.69
N GLU A 74 6.24 35.73 20.99
CA GLU A 74 4.91 35.85 21.57
C GLU A 74 5.00 36.78 22.77
N ASN A 75 4.19 37.85 22.79
CA ASN A 75 4.21 38.88 23.85
C ASN A 75 5.60 39.52 24.09
N GLY A 76 6.42 39.63 23.04
CA GLY A 76 7.78 40.16 23.14
C GLY A 76 8.84 39.18 23.66
N GLU A 77 8.45 37.94 24.00
CA GLU A 77 9.38 36.89 24.41
C GLU A 77 9.68 35.93 23.24
N PHE A 78 10.96 35.59 23.09
CA PHE A 78 11.39 34.54 22.16
C PHE A 78 11.05 33.16 22.72
N LYS A 79 10.16 32.45 22.02
CA LYS A 79 9.76 31.08 22.35
C LYS A 79 10.17 30.14 21.22
N ALA A 80 10.24 28.85 21.55
CA ALA A 80 10.48 27.78 20.60
C ALA A 80 9.41 26.71 20.75
N LYS A 81 9.10 26.03 19.64
CA LYS A 81 8.23 24.86 19.64
C LYS A 81 8.81 23.79 20.57
N LYS A 82 8.02 23.35 21.55
CA LYS A 82 8.44 22.37 22.59
C LYS A 82 8.00 20.94 22.28
N SER A 83 6.90 20.79 21.55
CA SER A 83 6.27 19.50 21.28
C SER A 83 5.75 19.48 19.85
N ALA A 84 5.77 18.30 19.25
CA ALA A 84 5.15 17.99 17.99
C ALA A 84 4.20 16.81 18.19
N TYR A 85 3.01 16.87 17.62
CA TYR A 85 1.99 15.84 17.80
C TYR A 85 1.78 15.05 16.50
N LEU A 86 1.60 13.76 16.63
CA LEU A 86 1.22 12.88 15.53
C LEU A 86 -0.11 12.23 15.88
N PHE A 87 -1.12 12.51 15.07
CA PHE A 87 -2.44 11.91 15.21
C PHE A 87 -2.63 10.92 14.08
N ASP A 88 -2.84 9.66 14.43
CA ASP A 88 -3.17 8.60 13.48
C ASP A 88 -4.43 7.88 14.00
N PHE A 89 -5.33 7.60 13.08
CA PHE A 89 -6.64 7.00 13.35
C PHE A 89 -6.67 5.49 13.06
N ALA A 90 -5.53 4.91 12.66
CA ALA A 90 -5.34 3.47 12.46
C ALA A 90 -4.35 2.92 13.51
N PRO A 91 -4.79 2.66 14.76
CA PRO A 91 -3.90 2.30 15.86
C PRO A 91 -3.09 1.03 15.57
N THR A 92 -3.69 0.03 14.95
CA THR A 92 -3.01 -1.21 14.51
C THR A 92 -1.83 -0.92 13.60
N ARG A 93 -2.03 -0.06 12.59
CA ARG A 93 -0.99 0.35 11.64
C ARG A 93 0.17 1.07 12.33
N VAL A 94 -0.12 2.01 13.23
CA VAL A 94 0.93 2.76 13.95
C VAL A 94 1.85 1.80 14.69
N LEU A 95 1.27 0.85 15.41
CA LEU A 95 2.02 -0.09 16.23
C LEU A 95 2.83 -1.07 15.38
N GLU A 96 2.26 -1.58 14.28
CA GLU A 96 2.99 -2.37 13.29
C GLU A 96 4.16 -1.58 12.68
N ILE A 97 3.96 -0.29 12.38
CA ILE A 97 5.03 0.58 11.86
C ILE A 97 6.12 0.79 12.90
N TYR A 98 5.77 1.05 14.17
CA TYR A 98 6.76 1.24 15.24
C TYR A 98 7.58 -0.02 15.46
N GLU A 99 6.92 -1.18 15.46
CA GLU A 99 7.58 -2.47 15.56
C GLU A 99 8.53 -2.68 14.38
N LYS A 100 8.06 -2.52 13.13
CA LYS A 100 8.90 -2.65 11.92
C LYS A 100 10.04 -1.64 11.89
N PHE A 101 9.82 -0.42 12.37
CA PHE A 101 10.84 0.63 12.39
C PHE A 101 11.93 0.34 13.43
N ALA A 102 11.53 0.00 14.66
CA ALA A 102 12.47 -0.32 15.74
C ALA A 102 13.39 -1.49 15.36
N ASN A 103 12.83 -2.47 14.65
CA ASN A 103 13.50 -3.72 14.30
C ASN A 103 14.21 -3.64 12.93
N GLY A 104 13.69 -2.86 11.99
CA GLY A 104 14.29 -2.68 10.65
C GLY A 104 15.58 -1.85 10.64
N LEU A 105 15.92 -1.15 11.73
CA LEU A 105 17.15 -0.37 11.85
C LEU A 105 18.35 -1.19 12.37
N ASN A 106 18.14 -2.44 12.80
CA ASN A 106 19.19 -3.28 13.39
C ASN A 106 19.63 -4.40 12.41
N PRO A 107 20.91 -4.46 12.00
CA PRO A 107 21.40 -5.47 11.06
C PRO A 107 21.18 -6.92 11.51
N LYS A 108 21.18 -7.19 12.82
CA LYS A 108 20.94 -8.54 13.37
C LYS A 108 19.50 -8.98 13.18
N THR A 109 18.58 -8.03 13.27
CA THR A 109 17.14 -8.25 13.11
C THR A 109 16.76 -8.52 11.66
N VAL A 110 17.40 -7.81 10.72
CA VAL A 110 17.18 -8.02 9.27
C VAL A 110 17.61 -9.43 8.82
N ASN A 111 18.56 -10.05 9.51
CA ASN A 111 19.03 -11.41 9.23
C ASN A 111 18.23 -12.51 9.95
N GLY A 112 17.19 -12.17 10.72
CA GLY A 112 16.31 -13.14 11.40
C GLY A 112 16.94 -13.83 12.63
N GLU A 113 18.04 -13.29 13.16
CA GLU A 113 18.76 -13.87 14.31
C GLU A 113 18.32 -13.28 15.67
N GLU A 114 17.27 -12.45 15.70
CA GLU A 114 16.87 -11.73 16.92
C GLU A 114 16.05 -12.56 17.90
N THR A 115 16.30 -12.33 19.18
CA THR A 115 15.47 -12.88 20.26
C THR A 115 14.27 -11.96 20.55
N GLU A 116 13.19 -12.52 21.08
CA GLU A 116 12.01 -11.75 21.51
C GLU A 116 12.36 -10.63 22.52
N ALA A 117 13.37 -10.87 23.36
CA ALA A 117 13.89 -9.89 24.32
C ALA A 117 14.59 -8.70 23.63
N GLU A 118 15.35 -8.96 22.56
CA GLU A 118 15.98 -7.91 21.76
C GLU A 118 14.92 -7.09 21.00
N ARG A 119 13.93 -7.74 20.37
CA ARG A 119 12.80 -7.08 19.71
C ARG A 119 12.07 -6.13 20.65
N LYS A 120 11.79 -6.57 21.88
CA LYS A 120 11.15 -5.76 22.94
C LYS A 120 12.03 -4.57 23.36
N ASN A 121 13.34 -4.75 23.47
CA ASN A 121 14.26 -3.68 23.84
C ASN A 121 14.38 -2.60 22.76
N ASN A 122 14.42 -2.99 21.48
CA ASN A 122 14.43 -2.04 20.35
C ASN A 122 13.20 -1.13 20.38
N ILE A 123 12.02 -1.73 20.60
CA ILE A 123 10.76 -0.98 20.70
C ILE A 123 10.76 -0.06 21.92
N LYS A 124 11.29 -0.52 23.06
CA LYS A 124 11.40 0.29 24.27
C LYS A 124 12.29 1.52 24.04
N GLU A 125 13.41 1.35 23.34
CA GLU A 125 14.28 2.47 22.98
C GLU A 125 13.55 3.48 22.10
N LEU A 126 12.82 3.02 21.08
CA LEU A 126 12.03 3.88 20.22
C LEU A 126 10.96 4.67 20.99
N LEU A 127 10.23 4.02 21.90
CA LEU A 127 9.19 4.65 22.72
C LEU A 127 9.73 5.73 23.67
N ASN A 128 10.99 5.64 24.10
CA ASN A 128 11.61 6.70 24.91
C ASN A 128 11.76 8.03 24.13
N TYR A 129 11.89 7.95 22.81
CA TYR A 129 11.95 9.13 21.94
C TYR A 129 10.57 9.53 21.40
N PHE A 130 9.72 8.54 21.14
CA PHE A 130 8.38 8.72 20.58
C PHE A 130 7.33 8.04 21.45
N PRO A 131 6.88 8.70 22.54
CA PRO A 131 5.84 8.14 23.39
C PRO A 131 4.53 8.05 22.60
N VAL A 132 3.91 6.87 22.62
CA VAL A 132 2.63 6.62 21.96
C VAL A 132 1.55 6.51 23.02
N ILE A 133 0.47 7.26 22.82
CA ILE A 133 -0.75 7.16 23.62
C ILE A 133 -1.83 6.59 22.72
N SER A 134 -2.45 5.50 23.13
CA SER A 134 -3.51 4.83 22.37
C SER A 134 -4.71 4.56 23.27
N GLU A 135 -5.88 4.50 22.65
CA GLU A 135 -7.11 4.09 23.31
C GLU A 135 -7.07 2.57 23.53
N ASP A 136 -7.28 2.12 24.76
CA ASP A 136 -7.42 0.70 25.07
C ASP A 136 -8.80 0.14 24.69
N VAL A 137 -8.95 -1.17 24.82
CA VAL A 137 -10.21 -1.87 24.53
C VAL A 137 -11.40 -1.37 25.36
N ASN A 138 -11.17 -0.61 26.43
CA ASN A 138 -12.21 -0.03 27.29
C ASN A 138 -12.44 1.47 27.01
N GLY A 139 -11.85 2.02 25.96
CA GLY A 139 -11.99 3.43 25.59
C GLY A 139 -11.12 4.39 26.41
N LYS A 140 -10.10 3.89 27.12
CA LYS A 140 -9.22 4.72 27.95
C LYS A 140 -7.90 5.00 27.24
N MET A 141 -7.51 6.27 27.18
CA MET A 141 -6.19 6.65 26.71
C MET A 141 -5.10 6.17 27.67
N VAL A 142 -4.20 5.32 27.17
CA VAL A 142 -3.07 4.76 27.92
C VAL A 142 -1.76 4.99 27.16
N GLU A 143 -0.70 5.29 27.89
CA GLU A 143 0.65 5.30 27.32
C GLU A 143 1.12 3.86 27.10
N LEU A 144 1.70 3.61 25.93
CA LEU A 144 2.15 2.30 25.51
C LEU A 144 3.57 2.03 25.96
N ASP A 145 3.79 0.80 26.43
CA ASP A 145 5.11 0.23 26.64
C ASP A 145 5.41 -0.80 25.54
N ALA A 146 6.65 -1.30 25.51
CA ALA A 146 7.08 -2.23 24.46
C ALA A 146 6.28 -3.54 24.43
N GLU A 147 5.75 -3.99 25.57
CA GLU A 147 4.92 -5.19 25.62
C GLU A 147 3.55 -4.93 25.01
N LYS A 148 2.96 -3.77 25.32
CA LYS A 148 1.71 -3.33 24.69
C LYS A 148 1.91 -3.13 23.20
N VAL A 149 2.98 -2.48 22.72
CA VAL A 149 3.19 -2.31 21.27
C VAL A 149 3.19 -3.65 20.51
N LEU A 150 3.71 -4.74 21.12
CA LEU A 150 3.71 -6.08 20.52
C LEU A 150 2.35 -6.80 20.61
N THR A 151 1.57 -6.54 21.65
CA THR A 151 0.34 -7.32 21.95
C THR A 151 -0.95 -6.60 21.57
N PHE A 152 -0.99 -5.29 21.73
CA PHE A 152 -2.14 -4.43 21.49
C PHE A 152 -2.65 -4.47 20.03
N PRO A 153 -1.80 -4.52 18.99
CA PRO A 153 -2.30 -4.62 17.62
C PRO A 153 -3.13 -5.88 17.41
N ASN A 154 -2.68 -7.00 17.98
CA ASN A 154 -3.39 -8.26 17.92
C ASN A 154 -4.68 -8.22 18.74
N ALA A 155 -4.70 -7.55 19.90
CA ALA A 155 -5.89 -7.40 20.73
C ALA A 155 -6.96 -6.49 20.09
N LEU A 156 -6.55 -5.36 19.50
CA LEU A 156 -7.43 -4.46 18.76
C LEU A 156 -8.00 -5.17 17.51
N ALA A 157 -7.13 -5.83 16.73
CA ALA A 157 -7.57 -6.63 15.59
C ALA A 157 -8.52 -7.75 16.03
N ALA A 158 -8.25 -8.43 17.13
CA ALA A 158 -9.12 -9.47 17.68
C ALA A 158 -10.51 -8.94 18.03
N THR A 159 -10.59 -7.77 18.66
CA THR A 159 -11.86 -7.11 18.99
C THR A 159 -12.65 -6.81 17.72
N GLU A 160 -12.00 -6.24 16.70
CA GLU A 160 -12.63 -5.94 15.40
C GLU A 160 -13.06 -7.23 14.67
N ILE A 161 -12.23 -8.28 14.68
CA ILE A 161 -12.53 -9.58 14.09
C ILE A 161 -13.77 -10.21 14.73
N VAL A 162 -13.86 -10.18 16.06
CA VAL A 162 -15.01 -10.72 16.80
C VAL A 162 -16.27 -9.91 16.52
N GLN A 163 -16.20 -8.57 16.52
CA GLN A 163 -17.33 -7.70 16.20
C GLN A 163 -17.82 -7.87 14.75
N ALA A 164 -16.89 -8.10 13.82
CA ALA A 164 -17.17 -8.43 12.43
C ALA A 164 -17.52 -9.92 12.22
N ARG A 165 -17.66 -10.69 13.31
CA ARG A 165 -18.05 -12.12 13.31
C ARG A 165 -17.14 -12.99 12.44
N PHE A 166 -15.84 -12.71 12.48
CA PHE A 166 -14.79 -13.40 11.72
C PHE A 166 -14.92 -13.28 10.19
N MET A 167 -15.71 -12.32 9.68
CA MET A 167 -15.87 -12.05 8.23
C MET A 167 -15.01 -10.88 7.76
N THR A 168 -13.73 -10.86 8.14
CA THR A 168 -12.79 -9.74 7.88
C THR A 168 -11.46 -10.25 7.34
N ASN A 169 -10.76 -9.37 6.62
CA ASN A 169 -9.46 -9.67 6.02
C ASN A 169 -8.30 -9.67 7.04
N LEU A 170 -8.54 -9.24 8.29
CA LEU A 170 -7.52 -9.13 9.34
C LEU A 170 -6.96 -10.48 9.82
N LEU A 171 -7.66 -11.57 9.54
CA LEU A 171 -7.23 -12.93 9.85
C LEU A 171 -6.17 -13.46 8.87
N PHE A 172 -5.99 -12.79 7.73
CA PHE A 172 -5.11 -13.24 6.67
C PHE A 172 -3.77 -12.51 6.68
N ASN A 173 -2.71 -13.20 6.28
CA ASN A 173 -1.36 -12.65 6.19
C ASN A 173 -1.10 -12.03 4.80
N ASP A 174 0.10 -11.46 4.62
CA ASP A 174 0.50 -10.80 3.38
C ASP A 174 0.75 -11.76 2.21
N ASN A 175 0.80 -13.08 2.45
CA ASN A 175 1.07 -14.07 1.40
C ASN A 175 -0.04 -14.08 0.34
N ILE A 176 -1.26 -13.66 0.68
CA ILE A 176 -2.35 -13.46 -0.29
C ILE A 176 -1.93 -12.52 -1.42
N LYS A 177 -1.05 -11.53 -1.17
CA LYS A 177 -0.55 -10.64 -2.24
C LYS A 177 0.19 -11.41 -3.32
N GLY A 178 0.79 -12.56 -2.99
CA GLY A 178 1.44 -13.47 -3.92
C GLY A 178 0.47 -14.40 -4.65
N VAL A 179 -0.83 -14.09 -4.75
CA VAL A 179 -1.88 -14.99 -5.27
C VAL A 179 -1.51 -15.67 -6.60
N PHE A 180 -0.84 -14.97 -7.53
CA PHE A 180 -0.43 -15.56 -8.81
C PHE A 180 0.55 -16.74 -8.67
N HIS A 181 1.26 -16.83 -7.56
CA HIS A 181 2.25 -17.85 -7.28
C HIS A 181 1.72 -18.95 -6.37
N PHE A 182 0.43 -18.94 -6.02
CA PHE A 182 -0.16 -20.02 -5.24
C PHE A 182 0.00 -21.36 -5.99
N PRO A 183 0.29 -22.47 -5.31
CA PRO A 183 0.33 -23.77 -5.96
C PRO A 183 -1.08 -24.18 -6.40
N LYS A 184 -1.18 -25.00 -7.46
CA LYS A 184 -2.47 -25.51 -7.96
C LYS A 184 -3.28 -26.24 -6.89
N GLU A 185 -2.60 -26.93 -5.99
CA GLU A 185 -3.24 -27.60 -4.85
C GLU A 185 -3.97 -26.60 -3.94
N VAL A 186 -3.45 -25.38 -3.74
CA VAL A 186 -4.15 -24.33 -2.98
C VAL A 186 -5.37 -23.83 -3.75
N GLU A 187 -5.28 -23.68 -5.07
CA GLU A 187 -6.45 -23.33 -5.91
C GLU A 187 -7.56 -24.38 -5.79
N GLU A 188 -7.21 -25.67 -5.88
CA GLU A 188 -8.16 -26.77 -5.75
C GLU A 188 -8.82 -26.83 -4.37
N ILE A 189 -8.11 -26.46 -3.31
CA ILE A 189 -8.67 -26.35 -1.96
C ILE A 189 -9.66 -25.17 -1.88
N LEU A 190 -9.29 -24.01 -2.42
CA LEU A 190 -10.14 -22.81 -2.40
C LEU A 190 -11.41 -23.00 -3.22
N ASP A 191 -11.34 -23.68 -4.38
CA ASP A 191 -12.47 -24.02 -5.24
C ASP A 191 -13.53 -24.88 -4.55
N LYS A 192 -13.16 -25.63 -3.51
CA LYS A 192 -14.11 -26.44 -2.73
C LYS A 192 -14.90 -25.59 -1.74
N MET A 193 -14.32 -24.49 -1.27
CA MET A 193 -14.94 -23.62 -0.27
C MET A 193 -16.09 -22.82 -0.85
N ASP A 194 -17.08 -22.53 -0.02
CA ASP A 194 -18.06 -21.48 -0.34
C ASP A 194 -17.35 -20.11 -0.45
N LYS A 195 -18.02 -19.13 -1.03
CA LYS A 195 -17.61 -17.72 -1.01
C LYS A 195 -18.52 -16.89 -0.12
N GLU A 196 -17.96 -15.89 0.53
CA GLU A 196 -18.73 -14.93 1.31
C GLU A 196 -19.18 -13.75 0.44
N THR A 197 -20.49 -13.68 0.14
CA THR A 197 -21.13 -12.54 -0.51
C THR A 197 -22.25 -11.93 0.34
N GLY A 198 -22.12 -10.66 0.70
CA GLY A 198 -23.18 -9.93 1.40
C GLY A 198 -23.49 -10.44 2.82
N LYS A 199 -22.48 -10.96 3.54
CA LYS A 199 -22.56 -11.59 4.87
C LYS A 199 -23.25 -12.96 4.87
N ARG A 200 -23.25 -13.65 3.72
CA ARG A 200 -23.74 -15.01 3.54
C ARG A 200 -22.73 -15.84 2.76
N ALA A 201 -22.53 -17.08 3.21
CA ALA A 201 -21.83 -18.11 2.45
C ALA A 201 -22.73 -18.59 1.30
N VAL A 202 -22.17 -18.62 0.08
CA VAL A 202 -22.84 -19.07 -1.14
C VAL A 202 -21.85 -19.96 -1.90
N LYS A 203 -22.34 -21.07 -2.46
CA LYS A 203 -21.53 -21.89 -3.37
C LYS A 203 -21.07 -21.07 -4.57
N ASP A 204 -19.80 -21.16 -4.92
CA ASP A 204 -19.31 -20.67 -6.20
C ASP A 204 -19.17 -21.85 -7.17
N ASP A 205 -19.94 -21.81 -8.26
CA ASP A 205 -19.83 -22.80 -9.34
C ASP A 205 -18.68 -22.45 -10.31
N ARG A 206 -18.04 -21.28 -10.13
CA ARG A 206 -16.91 -20.83 -10.94
C ARG A 206 -15.61 -21.26 -10.27
N LYS A 207 -14.69 -21.76 -11.09
CA LYS A 207 -13.33 -22.06 -10.65
C LYS A 207 -12.50 -20.79 -10.53
N LEU A 208 -11.69 -20.72 -9.48
CA LEU A 208 -10.64 -19.76 -9.28
C LEU A 208 -9.56 -19.99 -10.35
N ASP A 209 -9.72 -19.32 -11.49
CA ASP A 209 -8.70 -19.37 -12.55
C ASP A 209 -7.58 -18.36 -12.24
N LEU A 210 -6.46 -18.87 -11.72
CA LEU A 210 -5.23 -18.09 -11.57
C LEU A 210 -4.30 -18.21 -12.78
N ASP A 211 -4.51 -19.19 -13.67
CA ASP A 211 -3.68 -19.40 -14.86
C ASP A 211 -3.79 -18.23 -15.84
N ASP A 212 -4.99 -17.71 -16.06
CA ASP A 212 -5.17 -16.52 -16.89
C ASP A 212 -4.51 -15.28 -16.26
N ALA A 213 -4.49 -15.21 -14.94
CA ALA A 213 -3.85 -14.12 -14.22
C ALA A 213 -2.31 -14.21 -14.28
N ARG A 214 -1.75 -15.42 -14.14
CA ARG A 214 -0.32 -15.72 -14.36
C ARG A 214 0.11 -15.36 -15.78
N LYS A 215 -0.70 -15.68 -16.79
CA LYS A 215 -0.42 -15.29 -18.19
C LYS A 215 -0.35 -13.78 -18.36
N VAL A 216 -1.19 -13.02 -17.65
CA VAL A 216 -1.14 -11.56 -17.68
C VAL A 216 0.15 -11.03 -17.07
N GLU A 217 0.60 -11.61 -15.94
CA GLU A 217 1.87 -11.25 -15.31
C GLU A 217 3.09 -11.60 -16.18
N VAL A 218 3.18 -12.84 -16.66
CA VAL A 218 4.29 -13.31 -17.53
C VAL A 218 4.30 -12.53 -18.85
N GLY A 219 3.13 -12.23 -19.41
CA GLY A 219 2.97 -11.49 -20.65
C GLY A 219 3.25 -9.99 -20.52
N LYS A 220 3.43 -9.45 -19.30
CA LYS A 220 3.63 -8.01 -19.06
C LYS A 220 4.77 -7.44 -19.91
N GLN A 221 5.96 -8.05 -19.85
CA GLN A 221 7.12 -7.52 -20.57
C GLN A 221 6.93 -7.56 -22.09
N THR A 222 6.32 -8.64 -22.60
CA THR A 222 5.99 -8.78 -24.01
C THR A 222 5.05 -7.67 -24.46
N LYS A 223 3.98 -7.41 -23.68
CA LYS A 223 3.03 -6.32 -23.97
C LYS A 223 3.67 -4.94 -23.88
N ILE A 224 4.55 -4.71 -22.91
CA ILE A 224 5.33 -3.45 -22.83
C ILE A 224 6.10 -3.24 -24.12
N ASN A 225 6.82 -4.27 -24.59
CA ASN A 225 7.62 -4.18 -25.81
C ASN A 225 6.75 -3.97 -27.06
N GLU A 226 5.64 -4.70 -27.18
CA GLU A 226 4.69 -4.60 -28.29
C GLU A 226 4.03 -3.23 -28.34
N ASN A 227 3.43 -2.77 -27.24
CA ASN A 227 2.73 -1.49 -27.17
C ASN A 227 3.69 -0.31 -27.34
N THR A 228 4.88 -0.37 -26.75
CA THR A 228 5.95 0.62 -27.00
C THR A 228 6.28 0.72 -28.49
N SER A 229 6.45 -0.43 -29.15
CA SER A 229 6.77 -0.47 -30.59
C SER A 229 5.63 0.06 -31.46
N VAL A 230 4.37 -0.24 -31.11
CA VAL A 230 3.19 0.27 -31.82
C VAL A 230 3.07 1.78 -31.71
N ILE A 231 3.30 2.32 -30.51
CA ILE A 231 3.19 3.76 -30.24
C ILE A 231 4.32 4.51 -30.95
N LEU A 232 5.58 4.11 -30.73
CA LEU A 232 6.74 4.74 -31.38
C LEU A 232 6.67 4.61 -32.90
N GLY A 233 6.31 3.43 -33.41
CA GLY A 233 6.30 3.14 -34.83
C GLY A 233 7.68 3.33 -35.48
N GLU A 234 7.70 3.88 -36.70
CA GLU A 234 8.96 4.30 -37.34
C GLU A 234 9.54 5.50 -36.60
N LYS A 235 10.85 5.49 -36.30
CA LYS A 235 11.57 6.52 -35.53
C LYS A 235 11.73 7.88 -36.25
N ILE A 236 10.71 8.32 -36.96
CA ILE A 236 10.66 9.59 -37.70
C ILE A 236 10.71 10.78 -36.73
N TYR A 237 10.19 10.61 -35.50
CA TYR A 237 10.22 11.65 -34.46
C TYR A 237 11.65 12.07 -34.11
N ALA A 238 12.62 11.16 -34.03
CA ALA A 238 14.01 11.48 -33.68
C ALA A 238 14.63 12.39 -34.75
N ALA A 239 14.50 12.04 -36.03
CA ALA A 239 14.97 12.87 -37.13
C ALA A 239 14.27 14.25 -37.19
N ASN A 240 12.98 14.31 -36.82
CA ASN A 240 12.25 15.56 -36.72
C ASN A 240 12.79 16.44 -35.58
N ILE A 241 13.06 15.87 -34.42
CA ILE A 241 13.65 16.57 -33.26
C ILE A 241 15.04 17.10 -33.63
N GLU A 242 15.89 16.29 -34.25
CA GLU A 242 17.23 16.73 -34.69
C GLU A 242 17.14 17.97 -35.57
N ARG A 243 16.25 17.96 -36.57
CA ARG A 243 16.04 19.09 -37.47
C ARG A 243 15.47 20.32 -36.76
N LEU A 244 14.56 20.14 -35.80
CA LEU A 244 13.99 21.24 -35.02
C LEU A 244 15.06 21.90 -34.14
N VAL A 245 15.88 21.09 -33.46
CA VAL A 245 16.99 21.59 -32.65
C VAL A 245 18.03 22.30 -33.51
N ASP A 246 18.42 21.71 -34.65
CA ASP A 246 19.36 22.36 -35.57
C ASP A 246 18.83 23.71 -36.09
N ASN A 247 17.53 23.82 -36.36
CA ASN A 247 16.95 25.08 -36.79
C ASN A 247 16.96 26.12 -35.66
N ALA A 248 16.54 25.75 -34.46
CA ALA A 248 16.49 26.66 -33.32
C ALA A 248 17.90 27.15 -32.95
N VAL A 249 18.85 26.24 -32.78
CA VAL A 249 20.21 26.58 -32.34
C VAL A 249 20.98 27.42 -33.37
N ASN A 250 20.77 27.20 -34.68
CA ASN A 250 21.54 27.89 -35.72
C ASN A 250 20.96 29.22 -36.18
N TYR A 251 19.65 29.44 -36.00
CA TYR A 251 18.95 30.59 -36.62
C TYR A 251 18.14 31.45 -35.65
N GLU A 252 17.90 31.00 -34.41
CA GLU A 252 17.06 31.70 -33.45
C GLU A 252 17.90 32.32 -32.32
N THR A 253 17.37 33.39 -31.71
CA THR A 253 17.92 33.94 -30.46
C THR A 253 17.53 33.06 -29.27
N PRO A 254 18.24 33.14 -28.12
CA PRO A 254 17.91 32.34 -26.95
C PRO A 254 16.45 32.49 -26.48
N ASP A 255 15.91 33.71 -26.52
CA ASP A 255 14.51 33.98 -26.15
C ASP A 255 13.52 33.35 -27.16
N GLU A 256 13.86 33.37 -28.44
CA GLU A 256 13.05 32.74 -29.51
C GLU A 256 13.08 31.21 -29.38
N THR A 257 14.26 30.61 -29.12
CA THR A 257 14.40 29.16 -28.89
C THR A 257 13.56 28.69 -27.71
N LEU A 258 13.51 29.46 -26.61
CA LEU A 258 12.70 29.14 -25.43
C LEU A 258 11.19 29.17 -25.70
N GLU A 259 10.74 29.91 -26.70
CA GLU A 259 9.33 30.04 -27.07
C GLU A 259 8.93 29.02 -28.16
N SER A 260 9.79 28.84 -29.16
CA SER A 260 9.48 28.10 -30.40
C SER A 260 9.74 26.59 -30.29
N LEU A 261 10.86 26.19 -29.66
CA LEU A 261 11.35 24.81 -29.69
C LEU A 261 10.43 23.89 -28.87
N PRO A 262 10.00 24.25 -27.65
CA PRO A 262 9.08 23.41 -26.88
C PRO A 262 7.77 23.16 -27.64
N SER A 263 7.17 24.22 -28.19
CA SER A 263 5.93 24.13 -28.97
C SER A 263 6.08 23.25 -30.22
N SER A 264 7.26 23.28 -30.86
CA SER A 264 7.53 22.48 -32.05
C SER A 264 7.78 21.01 -31.74
N VAL A 265 8.47 20.71 -30.63
CA VAL A 265 8.69 19.33 -30.17
C VAL A 265 7.39 18.73 -29.62
N ASP A 266 6.54 19.53 -28.96
CA ASP A 266 5.19 19.11 -28.56
C ASP A 266 4.37 18.63 -29.76
N ALA A 267 4.43 19.33 -30.89
CA ALA A 267 3.75 18.92 -32.12
C ALA A 267 4.27 17.58 -32.68
N VAL A 268 5.54 17.22 -32.40
CA VAL A 268 6.09 15.89 -32.74
C VAL A 268 5.57 14.81 -31.78
N ALA A 269 5.31 15.16 -30.51
CA ALA A 269 4.76 14.25 -29.52
C ALA A 269 3.23 14.01 -29.69
N GLU A 270 2.46 14.98 -30.20
CA GLU A 270 1.01 14.87 -30.42
C GLU A 270 0.54 13.56 -31.10
N PRO A 271 1.12 13.11 -32.23
CA PRO A 271 0.70 11.86 -32.86
C PRO A 271 1.00 10.63 -31.99
N LEU A 272 2.08 10.65 -31.20
CA LEU A 272 2.42 9.57 -30.28
C LEU A 272 1.45 9.54 -29.09
N ILE A 273 1.05 10.70 -28.57
CA ILE A 273 0.02 10.84 -27.54
C ILE A 273 -1.34 10.35 -28.06
N ALA A 274 -1.68 10.67 -29.31
CA ALA A 274 -2.90 10.18 -29.94
C ALA A 274 -2.93 8.65 -30.07
N LYS A 275 -1.82 8.04 -30.50
CA LYS A 275 -1.66 6.57 -30.52
C LYS A 275 -1.75 5.96 -29.13
N TYR A 276 -1.05 6.54 -28.15
CA TYR A 276 -1.10 6.08 -26.76
C TYR A 276 -2.53 6.13 -26.19
N LYS A 277 -3.26 7.22 -26.47
CA LYS A 277 -4.68 7.36 -26.14
C LYS A 277 -5.54 6.29 -26.79
N GLU A 278 -5.29 5.94 -28.05
CA GLU A 278 -6.03 4.89 -28.75
C GLU A 278 -5.72 3.49 -28.18
N THR A 279 -4.45 3.16 -27.97
CA THR A 279 -4.00 1.87 -27.43
C THR A 279 -4.63 1.57 -26.07
N TYR A 280 -4.64 2.56 -25.17
CA TYR A 280 -5.16 2.39 -23.80
C TYR A 280 -6.57 2.94 -23.60
N LYS A 281 -7.22 3.43 -24.65
CA LYS A 281 -8.58 4.02 -24.62
C LYS A 281 -8.75 5.10 -23.54
N LEU A 282 -7.75 5.97 -23.41
CA LEU A 282 -7.74 7.03 -22.41
C LEU A 282 -8.82 8.08 -22.68
N THR A 283 -9.28 8.70 -21.60
CA THR A 283 -10.16 9.88 -21.68
C THR A 283 -9.42 11.08 -22.25
N GLN A 284 -10.17 12.08 -22.73
CA GLN A 284 -9.58 13.33 -23.21
C GLN A 284 -8.79 14.07 -22.12
N ALA A 285 -9.25 14.00 -20.87
CA ALA A 285 -8.59 14.65 -19.74
C ALA A 285 -7.23 13.99 -19.42
N GLU A 286 -7.15 12.65 -19.44
CA GLU A 286 -5.90 11.92 -19.22
C GLU A 286 -4.89 12.18 -20.33
N ALA A 287 -5.34 12.22 -21.59
CA ALA A 287 -4.46 12.54 -22.72
C ALA A 287 -3.91 13.98 -22.63
N GLU A 288 -4.74 14.93 -22.18
CA GLU A 288 -4.30 16.31 -21.98
C GLU A 288 -3.31 16.44 -20.82
N GLN A 289 -3.49 15.67 -19.75
CA GLN A 289 -2.55 15.62 -18.63
C GLN A 289 -1.18 15.09 -19.08
N VAL A 290 -1.16 14.02 -19.89
CA VAL A 290 0.07 13.47 -20.47
C VAL A 290 0.75 14.51 -21.37
N LYS A 291 -0.03 15.24 -22.19
CA LYS A 291 0.51 16.32 -23.02
C LYS A 291 1.17 17.42 -22.20
N GLN A 292 0.52 17.86 -21.12
CA GLN A 292 1.07 18.88 -20.22
C GLN A 292 2.37 18.42 -19.56
N GLU A 293 2.40 17.19 -19.05
CA GLU A 293 3.60 16.64 -18.39
C GLU A 293 4.79 16.55 -19.35
N ILE A 294 4.58 16.11 -20.59
CA ILE A 294 5.62 16.04 -21.62
C ILE A 294 6.10 17.44 -22.00
N GLY A 295 5.17 18.38 -22.24
CA GLY A 295 5.52 19.75 -22.60
C GLY A 295 6.31 20.47 -21.50
N GLU A 296 6.02 20.20 -20.23
CA GLU A 296 6.81 20.71 -19.11
C GLU A 296 8.25 20.16 -19.12
N LYS A 297 8.44 18.86 -19.36
CA LYS A 297 9.77 18.25 -19.47
C LYS A 297 10.58 18.77 -20.66
N ILE A 298 9.93 18.91 -21.82
CA ILE A 298 10.55 19.49 -23.01
C ILE A 298 11.01 20.92 -22.71
N ARG A 299 10.12 21.73 -22.14
CA ARG A 299 10.44 23.13 -21.79
C ARG A 299 11.57 23.23 -20.79
N LEU A 300 11.61 22.33 -19.80
CA LEU A 300 12.71 22.26 -18.85
C LEU A 300 14.04 21.96 -19.56
N ALA A 301 14.10 20.91 -20.40
CA ALA A 301 15.31 20.55 -21.13
C ALA A 301 15.79 21.69 -22.06
N THR A 302 14.87 22.41 -22.71
CA THR A 302 15.21 23.61 -23.49
C THR A 302 15.75 24.73 -22.59
N THR A 303 15.15 24.94 -21.41
CA THR A 303 15.61 25.95 -20.44
C THR A 303 17.00 25.62 -19.89
N GLU A 304 17.26 24.35 -19.58
CA GLU A 304 18.56 23.88 -19.11
C GLU A 304 19.64 24.12 -20.16
N TYR A 305 19.38 23.75 -21.42
CA TYR A 305 20.27 24.07 -22.53
C TYR A 305 20.50 25.58 -22.65
N GLU A 306 19.46 26.40 -22.50
CA GLU A 306 19.60 27.83 -22.62
C GLU A 306 20.36 28.49 -21.46
N SER A 307 20.26 27.93 -20.26
CA SER A 307 20.96 28.39 -19.06
C SER A 307 22.39 27.84 -18.91
N SER A 308 22.75 26.80 -19.66
CA SER A 308 24.07 26.16 -19.58
C SER A 308 25.19 27.05 -20.14
N GLU A 309 26.32 27.09 -19.42
CA GLU A 309 27.56 27.74 -19.88
C GLU A 309 28.16 27.03 -21.12
N ILE A 310 27.88 25.74 -21.28
CA ILE A 310 28.30 24.92 -22.41
C ILE A 310 27.07 24.57 -23.25
N LYS A 311 27.00 25.14 -24.45
CA LYS A 311 25.94 24.91 -25.43
C LYS A 311 26.24 23.65 -26.24
N ASP A 312 25.76 22.51 -25.76
CA ASP A 312 25.87 21.22 -26.47
C ASP A 312 24.54 20.85 -27.15
N ALA A 313 24.45 21.13 -28.45
CA ALA A 313 23.26 20.85 -29.24
C ALA A 313 23.01 19.35 -29.41
N GLU A 314 24.06 18.52 -29.43
CA GLU A 314 23.91 17.06 -29.51
C GLU A 314 23.33 16.51 -28.21
N GLN A 315 23.73 17.05 -27.06
CA GLN A 315 23.12 16.71 -25.79
C GLN A 315 21.64 17.09 -25.73
N LEU A 316 21.26 18.27 -26.26
CA LEU A 316 19.85 18.69 -26.31
C LEU A 316 19.02 17.75 -27.20
N LYS A 317 19.53 17.36 -28.38
CA LYS A 317 18.87 16.38 -29.27
C LYS A 317 18.64 15.05 -28.56
N GLN A 318 19.67 14.55 -27.88
CA GLN A 318 19.59 13.29 -27.12
C GLN A 318 18.57 13.39 -25.99
N ASN A 319 18.58 14.48 -25.21
CA ASN A 319 17.65 14.68 -24.10
C ASN A 319 16.20 14.76 -24.60
N LEU A 320 15.91 15.58 -25.62
CA LEU A 320 14.56 15.71 -26.17
C LEU A 320 14.06 14.39 -26.79
N THR A 321 14.95 13.63 -27.43
CA THR A 321 14.61 12.29 -27.93
C THR A 321 14.33 11.32 -26.79
N ALA A 322 15.13 11.35 -25.72
CA ALA A 322 14.95 10.51 -24.55
C ALA A 322 13.66 10.83 -23.79
N ILE A 323 13.27 12.10 -23.70
CA ILE A 323 11.99 12.52 -23.11
C ILE A 323 10.81 11.86 -23.83
N ILE A 324 10.86 11.79 -25.17
CA ILE A 324 9.80 11.16 -25.95
C ILE A 324 9.88 9.63 -25.89
N GLU A 325 11.06 9.02 -26.07
CA GLU A 325 11.20 7.56 -26.11
C GLU A 325 11.03 6.90 -24.74
N HIS A 326 11.76 7.39 -23.74
CA HIS A 326 11.88 6.76 -22.44
C HIS A 326 10.88 7.35 -21.45
N ASP A 327 10.94 8.67 -21.21
CA ASP A 327 10.16 9.30 -20.14
C ASP A 327 8.67 9.39 -20.46
N PHE A 328 8.32 9.45 -21.74
CA PHE A 328 6.96 9.34 -22.21
C PHE A 328 6.62 7.89 -22.57
N VAL A 329 7.01 7.40 -23.75
CA VAL A 329 6.39 6.19 -24.29
C VAL A 329 6.68 4.97 -23.42
N GLN A 330 7.94 4.66 -23.12
CA GLN A 330 8.28 3.48 -22.32
C GLN A 330 7.73 3.58 -20.90
N ALA A 331 7.95 4.70 -20.20
CA ALA A 331 7.49 4.87 -18.82
C ALA A 331 5.95 4.83 -18.70
N LYS A 332 5.22 5.48 -19.61
CA LYS A 332 3.75 5.49 -19.58
C LYS A 332 3.14 4.16 -20.01
N VAL A 333 3.77 3.44 -20.94
CA VAL A 333 3.37 2.06 -21.30
C VAL A 333 3.61 1.14 -20.10
N GLU A 334 4.80 1.16 -19.50
CA GLU A 334 5.13 0.34 -18.33
C GLU A 334 4.19 0.62 -17.16
N GLN A 335 3.86 1.90 -16.91
CA GLN A 335 2.90 2.28 -15.89
C GLN A 335 1.51 1.67 -16.15
N GLN A 336 1.02 1.70 -17.38
CA GLN A 336 -0.30 1.14 -17.71
C GLN A 336 -0.32 -0.38 -17.64
N GLU A 337 0.70 -1.06 -18.18
CA GLU A 337 0.79 -2.52 -18.10
C GLU A 337 0.94 -2.99 -16.65
N THR A 338 1.69 -2.26 -15.82
CA THR A 338 1.79 -2.55 -14.38
C THR A 338 0.45 -2.38 -13.68
N LYS A 339 -0.27 -1.27 -13.92
CA LYS A 339 -1.62 -1.05 -13.37
C LYS A 339 -2.60 -2.12 -13.81
N ALA A 340 -2.53 -2.57 -15.05
CA ALA A 340 -3.38 -3.64 -15.56
C ALA A 340 -3.15 -4.96 -14.81
N VAL A 341 -1.89 -5.36 -14.63
CA VAL A 341 -1.51 -6.56 -13.87
C VAL A 341 -1.93 -6.43 -12.41
N GLU A 342 -1.66 -5.31 -11.74
CA GLU A 342 -2.07 -5.06 -10.35
C GLU A 342 -3.58 -5.11 -10.17
N THR A 343 -4.35 -4.64 -11.16
CA THR A 343 -5.82 -4.68 -11.11
C THR A 343 -6.34 -6.11 -11.16
N VAL A 344 -5.77 -6.94 -12.04
CA VAL A 344 -6.08 -8.38 -12.09
C VAL A 344 -5.67 -9.06 -10.78
N GLN A 345 -4.49 -8.73 -10.26
CA GLN A 345 -3.98 -9.28 -9.00
C GLN A 345 -4.92 -8.97 -7.84
N LYS A 346 -5.27 -7.70 -7.63
CA LYS A 346 -6.21 -7.28 -6.57
C LYS A 346 -7.57 -7.96 -6.71
N SER A 347 -8.05 -8.14 -7.94
CA SER A 347 -9.30 -8.87 -8.19
C SER A 347 -9.20 -10.33 -7.74
N LYS A 348 -8.09 -11.01 -8.03
CA LYS A 348 -7.87 -12.41 -7.63
C LYS A 348 -7.59 -12.57 -6.15
N GLU A 349 -6.88 -11.62 -5.55
CA GLU A 349 -6.71 -11.56 -4.10
C GLU A 349 -8.06 -11.45 -3.38
N GLU A 350 -8.99 -10.65 -3.91
CA GLU A 350 -10.32 -10.50 -3.32
C GLU A 350 -11.15 -11.78 -3.45
N GLU A 351 -11.09 -12.45 -4.60
CA GLU A 351 -11.74 -13.76 -4.83
C GLU A 351 -11.24 -14.79 -3.79
N VAL A 352 -9.92 -14.88 -3.58
CA VAL A 352 -9.33 -15.71 -2.52
C VAL A 352 -9.83 -15.31 -1.13
N ARG A 353 -9.89 -14.02 -0.81
CA ARG A 353 -10.39 -13.52 0.49
C ARG A 353 -11.87 -13.81 0.69
N GLU A 354 -12.69 -13.88 -0.34
CA GLU A 354 -14.10 -14.28 -0.24
C GLU A 354 -14.22 -15.75 0.21
N HIS A 355 -13.43 -16.66 -0.37
CA HIS A 355 -13.40 -18.06 0.06
C HIS A 355 -12.89 -18.22 1.49
N LEU A 356 -11.77 -17.56 1.81
CA LEU A 356 -11.20 -17.62 3.16
C LEU A 356 -12.13 -17.01 4.21
N ARG A 357 -12.90 -15.96 3.88
CA ARG A 357 -13.91 -15.38 4.78
C ARG A 357 -15.08 -16.33 5.01
N ALA A 358 -15.51 -17.08 3.99
CA ALA A 358 -16.54 -18.10 4.16
C ALA A 358 -16.07 -19.20 5.13
N PHE A 359 -14.80 -19.61 5.02
CA PHE A 359 -14.19 -20.51 5.99
C PHE A 359 -14.14 -19.90 7.39
N THR A 360 -13.60 -18.69 7.56
CA THR A 360 -13.43 -18.08 8.90
C THR A 360 -14.75 -17.80 9.61
N ARG A 361 -15.84 -17.64 8.86
CA ARG A 361 -17.21 -17.53 9.36
C ARG A 361 -17.63 -18.71 10.26
N THR A 362 -17.03 -19.89 10.05
CA THR A 362 -17.33 -21.12 10.80
C THR A 362 -16.57 -21.24 12.12
N ILE A 363 -15.50 -20.45 12.31
CA ILE A 363 -14.59 -20.54 13.46
C ILE A 363 -15.31 -20.36 14.81
N PRO A 364 -16.23 -19.40 14.99
CA PRO A 364 -16.99 -19.29 16.23
C PRO A 364 -17.72 -20.59 16.61
N MET A 365 -18.28 -21.31 15.64
CA MET A 365 -18.99 -22.58 15.89
C MET A 365 -18.01 -23.66 16.38
N PHE A 366 -16.83 -23.75 15.77
CA PHE A 366 -15.81 -24.68 16.19
C PHE A 366 -15.26 -24.38 17.58
N VAL A 367 -15.05 -23.10 17.90
CA VAL A 367 -14.66 -22.67 19.25
C VAL A 367 -15.76 -23.01 20.28
N MET A 368 -17.03 -22.88 19.89
CA MET A 368 -18.16 -23.28 20.74
C MET A 368 -18.23 -24.78 20.97
N ALA A 369 -17.96 -25.59 19.94
CA ALA A 369 -17.91 -27.06 20.05
C ALA A 369 -16.74 -27.52 20.94
N ASN A 370 -15.62 -26.80 20.92
CA ASN A 370 -14.42 -27.10 21.72
C ASN A 370 -14.41 -26.45 23.11
N ALA A 371 -15.57 -26.00 23.62
CA ALA A 371 -15.67 -25.27 24.89
C ALA A 371 -15.14 -26.03 26.13
N SER A 372 -14.89 -27.34 26.01
CA SER A 372 -14.30 -28.17 27.06
C SER A 372 -12.78 -27.97 27.24
N ARG A 373 -12.09 -27.34 26.27
CA ARG A 373 -10.65 -27.06 26.36
C ARG A 373 -10.38 -25.81 27.16
N ASP A 374 -9.30 -25.85 27.95
CA ASP A 374 -8.80 -24.69 28.68
C ASP A 374 -8.24 -23.61 27.74
N VAL A 375 -7.57 -24.01 26.66
CA VAL A 375 -6.94 -23.12 25.67
C VAL A 375 -7.23 -23.63 24.25
N ILE A 376 -7.88 -22.78 23.46
CA ILE A 376 -8.21 -23.02 22.05
C ILE A 376 -7.35 -22.10 21.19
N THR A 377 -6.71 -22.64 20.16
CA THR A 377 -5.85 -21.92 19.21
C THR A 377 -6.12 -22.42 17.79
N ILE A 378 -5.60 -21.70 16.78
CA ILE A 378 -5.61 -22.13 15.37
C ILE A 378 -4.97 -23.51 15.15
N ASP A 379 -4.10 -23.93 16.08
CA ASP A 379 -3.39 -25.20 15.98
C ASP A 379 -4.27 -26.39 16.42
N ASN A 380 -5.33 -26.15 17.19
CA ASN A 380 -6.06 -27.22 17.88
C ASN A 380 -7.60 -27.11 17.87
N PHE A 381 -8.17 -26.03 17.33
CA PHE A 381 -9.62 -25.82 17.35
C PHE A 381 -10.38 -26.87 16.51
N ASP A 382 -9.73 -27.52 15.56
CA ASP A 382 -10.29 -28.55 14.70
C ASP A 382 -10.21 -29.96 15.31
N GLU A 383 -9.42 -30.18 16.37
CA GLU A 383 -9.09 -31.53 16.87
C GLU A 383 -10.28 -32.29 17.49
N GLN A 384 -11.24 -31.64 18.16
CA GLN A 384 -12.39 -32.34 18.77
C GLN A 384 -13.60 -32.46 17.84
N ILE A 385 -13.54 -31.86 16.65
CA ILE A 385 -14.60 -31.98 15.65
C ILE A 385 -14.31 -33.24 14.85
N ASN A 386 -15.31 -34.06 14.54
CA ASN A 386 -15.07 -35.21 13.68
C ASN A 386 -14.85 -34.74 12.21
N ASP A 387 -14.25 -35.59 11.38
CA ASP A 387 -13.88 -35.18 10.03
C ASP A 387 -15.10 -34.92 9.14
N GLU A 388 -16.21 -35.65 9.35
CA GLU A 388 -17.47 -35.49 8.62
C GLU A 388 -18.09 -34.11 8.88
N ASP A 389 -18.26 -33.72 10.14
CA ASP A 389 -18.80 -32.42 10.57
C ASP A 389 -17.90 -31.27 10.09
N PHE A 390 -16.57 -31.46 10.09
CA PHE A 390 -15.65 -30.43 9.60
C PHE A 390 -15.83 -30.20 8.09
N ILE A 391 -15.92 -31.28 7.31
CA ILE A 391 -16.17 -31.20 5.86
C ILE A 391 -17.55 -30.62 5.58
N ASP A 392 -18.59 -31.04 6.29
CA ASP A 392 -19.96 -30.55 6.08
C ASP A 392 -20.10 -29.04 6.33
N LEU A 393 -19.26 -28.49 7.22
CA LEU A 393 -19.27 -27.06 7.56
C LEU A 393 -18.34 -26.20 6.69
N THR A 394 -17.26 -26.78 6.15
CA THR A 394 -16.19 -26.01 5.46
C THR A 394 -15.96 -26.39 4.01
N ASN A 395 -16.55 -27.49 3.56
CA ASN A 395 -16.33 -28.17 2.28
C ASN A 395 -14.90 -28.67 2.02
N ILE A 396 -14.00 -28.58 3.01
CA ILE A 396 -12.61 -29.05 2.91
C ILE A 396 -12.29 -30.01 4.05
N THR A 397 -11.26 -30.83 3.85
CA THR A 397 -10.71 -31.71 4.89
C THR A 397 -9.81 -30.93 5.86
N LYS A 398 -9.56 -31.52 7.04
CA LYS A 398 -8.59 -30.94 7.98
C LYS A 398 -7.17 -30.88 7.44
N GLU A 399 -6.76 -31.86 6.64
CA GLU A 399 -5.43 -31.86 6.01
C GLU A 399 -5.28 -30.67 5.05
N GLU A 400 -6.31 -30.40 4.25
CA GLU A 400 -6.35 -29.24 3.35
C GLU A 400 -6.36 -27.92 4.13
N PHE A 401 -7.10 -27.86 5.25
CA PHE A 401 -7.03 -26.71 6.16
C PHE A 401 -5.62 -26.52 6.72
N HIS A 402 -4.95 -27.59 7.17
CA HIS A 402 -3.58 -27.52 7.69
C HIS A 402 -2.60 -27.05 6.63
N LYS A 403 -2.77 -27.43 5.34
CA LYS A 403 -1.96 -26.87 4.24
C LYS A 403 -2.14 -25.36 4.08
N LEU A 404 -3.37 -24.85 4.22
CA LEU A 404 -3.64 -23.40 4.21
C LEU A 404 -3.12 -22.69 5.46
N ARG A 405 -3.05 -23.38 6.60
CA ARG A 405 -2.58 -22.84 7.88
C ARG A 405 -1.05 -22.82 8.00
N ASP A 406 -0.43 -23.96 7.79
CA ASP A 406 0.97 -24.23 8.10
C ASP A 406 1.87 -24.07 6.88
N GLY A 407 1.28 -24.09 5.68
CA GLY A 407 2.05 -24.14 4.46
C GLY A 407 2.55 -25.55 4.13
N PHE A 408 3.19 -25.68 2.97
CA PHE A 408 3.81 -26.94 2.53
C PHE A 408 4.82 -26.71 1.40
N ASP A 409 5.74 -27.66 1.26
CA ASP A 409 6.67 -27.71 0.12
C ASP A 409 5.98 -28.33 -1.09
N TYR A 410 6.21 -27.75 -2.27
CA TYR A 410 5.75 -28.29 -3.54
C TYR A 410 6.83 -28.14 -4.61
N THR A 411 6.67 -28.89 -5.70
CA THR A 411 7.51 -28.76 -6.89
C THR A 411 6.73 -27.98 -7.93
N ASP A 412 7.31 -26.91 -8.46
CA ASP A 412 6.68 -26.12 -9.52
C ASP A 412 6.78 -26.81 -10.90
N ASP A 413 6.14 -26.21 -11.89
CA ASP A 413 6.13 -26.71 -13.28
C ASP A 413 7.54 -26.78 -13.91
N ASN A 414 8.53 -26.08 -13.34
CA ASN A 414 9.93 -26.08 -13.78
C ASN A 414 10.78 -27.14 -13.07
N GLY A 415 10.21 -27.87 -12.10
CA GLY A 415 10.92 -28.87 -11.30
C GLY A 415 11.70 -28.27 -10.13
N GLU A 416 11.52 -26.98 -9.81
CA GLU A 416 12.15 -26.34 -8.66
C GLU A 416 11.29 -26.54 -7.40
N ARG A 417 11.96 -26.71 -6.26
CA ARG A 417 11.29 -26.84 -4.97
C ARG A 417 10.92 -25.46 -4.46
N GLN A 418 9.63 -25.23 -4.28
CA GLN A 418 9.06 -24.02 -3.72
C GLN A 418 8.41 -24.32 -2.37
N HIS A 419 8.17 -23.28 -1.58
CA HIS A 419 7.48 -23.36 -0.31
C HIS A 419 6.31 -22.37 -0.29
N PHE A 420 5.15 -22.84 0.15
CA PHE A 420 3.99 -22.01 0.42
C PHE A 420 3.87 -21.81 1.92
N ASP A 421 3.85 -20.57 2.41
CA ASP A 421 3.90 -20.22 3.85
C ASP A 421 2.54 -20.21 4.57
N GLY A 422 1.45 -20.63 3.91
CA GLY A 422 0.08 -20.52 4.44
C GLY A 422 -0.51 -19.10 4.35
N VAL A 423 -1.80 -18.96 4.64
CA VAL A 423 -2.56 -17.68 4.44
C VAL A 423 -3.04 -17.02 5.73
N PHE A 424 -2.97 -17.71 6.88
CA PHE A 424 -3.52 -17.21 8.14
C PHE A 424 -2.48 -16.47 8.97
N HIS A 425 -2.89 -15.34 9.55
CA HIS A 425 -2.06 -14.61 10.50
C HIS A 425 -2.23 -15.20 11.91
N LYS A 426 -1.40 -16.21 12.24
CA LYS A 426 -1.46 -17.00 13.49
C LYS A 426 -1.75 -16.19 14.77
N TYR A 427 -1.03 -15.09 15.01
CA TYR A 427 -1.19 -14.28 16.23
C TYR A 427 -2.56 -13.59 16.31
N LYS A 428 -2.99 -12.90 15.24
CA LYS A 428 -4.32 -12.28 15.13
C LYS A 428 -5.42 -13.33 15.26
N PHE A 429 -5.25 -14.50 14.65
CA PHE A 429 -6.20 -15.61 14.76
C PHE A 429 -6.37 -16.08 16.21
N ASN A 430 -5.26 -16.40 16.89
CA ASN A 430 -5.29 -16.86 18.28
C ASN A 430 -5.82 -15.79 19.23
N ALA A 431 -5.45 -14.52 19.03
CA ALA A 431 -6.01 -13.41 19.80
C ALA A 431 -7.53 -13.29 19.61
N SER A 432 -8.02 -13.49 18.38
CA SER A 432 -9.46 -13.45 18.07
C SER A 432 -10.24 -14.58 18.73
N ILE A 433 -9.67 -15.81 18.76
CA ILE A 433 -10.27 -16.93 19.50
C ILE A 433 -10.34 -16.60 21.00
N ALA A 434 -9.25 -16.09 21.58
CA ALA A 434 -9.20 -15.74 23.00
C ALA A 434 -10.23 -14.65 23.34
N GLU A 435 -10.36 -13.62 22.51
CA GLU A 435 -11.35 -12.56 22.67
C GLU A 435 -12.78 -13.10 22.57
N PHE A 436 -13.07 -13.96 21.59
CA PHE A 436 -14.39 -14.59 21.46
C PHE A 436 -14.76 -15.45 22.69
N VAL A 437 -13.79 -16.21 23.23
CA VAL A 437 -13.98 -16.98 24.48
C VAL A 437 -14.20 -16.05 25.68
N ALA A 438 -13.53 -14.91 25.74
CA ALA A 438 -13.73 -13.91 26.79
C ALA A 438 -15.13 -13.29 26.70
N GLU A 439 -15.57 -12.88 25.51
CA GLU A 439 -16.92 -12.38 25.26
C GLU A 439 -18.00 -13.40 25.61
N LYS A 440 -17.79 -14.68 25.26
CA LYS A 440 -18.67 -15.77 25.67
C LYS A 440 -18.82 -15.84 27.19
N LYS A 441 -17.72 -15.71 27.96
CA LYS A 441 -17.76 -15.73 29.43
C LYS A 441 -18.49 -14.52 30.00
N LYS A 442 -18.26 -13.32 29.43
CA LYS A 442 -18.95 -12.08 29.85
C LYS A 442 -20.47 -12.20 29.64
N ARG A 443 -20.88 -12.71 28.46
CA ARG A 443 -22.29 -12.87 28.05
C ARG A 443 -22.97 -14.13 28.59
N ALA A 444 -22.25 -14.98 29.33
CA ALA A 444 -22.83 -16.19 29.93
C ALA A 444 -23.76 -15.90 31.11
N ASN A 445 -23.67 -14.71 31.72
CA ASN A 445 -24.57 -14.30 32.80
C ASN A 445 -25.83 -13.62 32.24
N TYR A 446 -26.78 -14.42 31.77
CA TYR A 446 -28.07 -13.98 31.21
C TYR A 446 -28.95 -13.13 32.17
N PHE A 447 -28.54 -12.96 33.44
CA PHE A 447 -29.24 -12.11 34.40
C PHE A 447 -28.71 -10.67 34.46
N GLU A 448 -27.55 -10.39 33.86
CA GLU A 448 -26.88 -9.08 33.93
C GLU A 448 -26.76 -8.38 32.57
N THR A 449 -26.92 -9.10 31.45
CA THR A 449 -26.73 -8.57 30.10
C THR A 449 -27.85 -8.98 29.16
N ASP A 450 -28.39 -8.03 28.39
CA ASP A 450 -29.39 -8.29 27.33
C ASP A 450 -28.74 -8.82 26.02
N GLU A 451 -27.41 -8.79 25.90
CA GLU A 451 -26.66 -9.21 24.71
C GLU A 451 -26.29 -10.71 24.72
N ASP A 452 -26.46 -11.39 23.59
CA ASP A 452 -26.18 -12.82 23.44
C ASP A 452 -24.85 -13.08 22.71
N ILE A 453 -24.15 -14.17 23.04
CA ILE A 453 -22.97 -14.64 22.30
C ILE A 453 -23.32 -15.07 20.87
N PHE A 454 -24.56 -15.51 20.62
CA PHE A 454 -25.02 -15.85 19.28
C PHE A 454 -25.04 -14.63 18.32
N GLU A 455 -25.08 -13.40 18.84
CA GLU A 455 -24.95 -12.19 18.01
C GLU A 455 -23.56 -12.01 17.39
N LEU A 456 -22.55 -12.68 17.95
CA LEU A 456 -21.17 -12.71 17.45
C LEU A 456 -20.92 -13.91 16.53
N ILE A 457 -21.91 -14.77 16.33
CA ILE A 457 -21.87 -15.90 15.41
C ILE A 457 -22.63 -15.50 14.13
N PRO A 458 -22.04 -15.68 12.95
CA PRO A 458 -22.73 -15.43 11.68
C PRO A 458 -23.96 -16.34 11.51
N ASN A 459 -25.09 -15.76 11.09
CA ASN A 459 -26.36 -16.47 10.82
C ASN A 459 -26.30 -17.29 9.55
#